data_AF-A0A3M0MC17-F1
#
_entry.id   AF-A0A3M0MC17-F1
#
_cell.length_a   1.000
_cell.length_b   1.000
_cell.length_c   1.000
_cell.angle_alpha   90.00
_cell.angle_beta   90.00
_cell.angle_gamma   90.00
#
_symmetry.space_group_name_H-M   'P 1'
#
loop_
_entity.id
_entity.type
_entity.pdbx_description
1 polymer ?
#
loop_
_entity_poly.entity_id
_entity_poly.type
_entity_poly.pdbx_seq_one_letter_code
_entity_poly.pdbx_strand_id
1 'polypeptide(L)'
;MPIPTTPLAGAAISFLLTLGSAAAAEPDLEAGRKIFTETSEPACAICHALADAEAVGEVGPNLDQLKPTLEQVRAAVTSGIGVMPAFSETMSEEEIETVSQYVAAVVKDPGKE
;
A
#
# COMPACT_ATOMS: atom_id res chain seq x y z
N MET A 1 47.37 -50.22 5.51
CA MET A 1 46.30 -51.19 5.86
C MET A 1 44.94 -50.54 5.56
N PRO A 2 43.98 -51.35 5.10
CA PRO A 2 42.92 -50.97 4.15
C PRO A 2 41.73 -50.18 4.70
N ILE A 3 41.05 -49.56 3.74
CA ILE A 3 39.75 -48.87 3.78
C ILE A 3 38.62 -49.92 3.91
N PRO A 4 37.51 -49.59 4.57
CA PRO A 4 36.17 -49.81 3.97
C PRO A 4 35.33 -48.51 4.04
N THR A 5 34.91 -47.81 2.99
CA THR A 5 33.97 -48.06 1.88
C THR A 5 32.55 -48.51 2.25
N THR A 6 31.61 -47.60 1.95
CA THR A 6 30.19 -47.76 1.51
C THR A 6 29.09 -48.03 2.57
N PRO A 7 27.81 -47.62 2.34
CA PRO A 7 27.21 -47.21 1.06
C PRO A 7 26.52 -45.85 0.99
N LEU A 8 26.44 -45.44 -0.29
CA LEU A 8 25.69 -44.37 -0.91
C LEU A 8 24.19 -44.72 -0.94
N ALA A 9 23.35 -43.86 -0.39
CA ALA A 9 21.92 -43.73 -0.71
C ALA A 9 21.55 -42.28 -0.35
N GLY A 10 21.20 -41.37 -1.26
CA GLY A 10 20.34 -41.55 -2.43
C GLY A 10 18.93 -41.11 -2.04
N ALA A 11 18.65 -39.80 -2.05
CA ALA A 11 17.30 -39.27 -2.19
C ALA A 11 17.37 -37.80 -2.62
N ALA A 12 16.62 -37.50 -3.67
CA ALA A 12 16.68 -36.31 -4.48
C ALA A 12 16.42 -35.00 -3.73
N ILE A 13 17.16 -33.98 -4.14
CA ILE A 13 16.84 -32.56 -3.96
C ILE A 13 15.46 -32.32 -4.58
N SER A 14 14.43 -32.22 -3.76
CA SER A 14 13.13 -31.68 -4.18
C SER A 14 13.06 -30.26 -3.65
N PHE A 15 13.76 -29.35 -4.34
CA PHE A 15 13.51 -27.93 -4.22
C PHE A 15 12.16 -27.68 -4.89
N LEU A 16 11.08 -27.71 -4.11
CA LEU A 16 9.79 -27.22 -4.57
C LEU A 16 9.96 -25.74 -4.87
N LEU A 17 10.16 -25.41 -6.14
CA LEU A 17 9.89 -24.07 -6.65
C LEU A 17 8.38 -23.85 -6.51
N THR A 18 7.97 -23.26 -5.39
CA THR A 18 6.69 -22.57 -5.33
C THR A 18 6.79 -21.43 -6.32
N LEU A 19 6.14 -21.60 -7.48
CA LEU A 19 5.81 -20.51 -8.39
C LEU A 19 5.07 -19.45 -7.56
N GLY A 20 5.79 -18.40 -7.20
CA GLY A 20 5.21 -17.17 -6.71
C GLY A 20 4.33 -16.61 -7.81
N SER A 21 3.05 -16.91 -7.74
CA SER A 21 2.05 -16.21 -8.54
C SER A 21 2.08 -14.77 -8.06
N ALA A 22 2.63 -13.86 -8.87
CA ALA A 22 2.39 -12.44 -8.73
C ALA A 22 0.93 -12.18 -9.14
N ALA A 23 -0.01 -12.71 -8.35
CA ALA A 23 -1.35 -12.17 -8.33
C ALA A 23 -1.19 -10.74 -7.86
N ALA A 24 -1.60 -9.77 -8.67
CA ALA A 24 -1.80 -8.43 -8.19
C ALA A 24 -2.71 -8.56 -6.96
N ALA A 25 -2.15 -8.34 -5.78
CA ALA A 25 -2.92 -8.38 -4.55
C ALA A 25 -4.05 -7.36 -4.70
N GLU A 26 -5.27 -7.79 -4.37
CA GLU A 26 -6.39 -6.86 -4.33
C GLU A 26 -6.07 -5.75 -3.33
N PRO A 27 -6.43 -4.49 -3.61
CA PRO A 27 -6.09 -3.37 -2.74
C PRO A 27 -6.72 -3.60 -1.36
N ASP A 28 -5.89 -3.55 -0.31
CA ASP A 28 -6.35 -3.62 1.07
C ASP A 28 -6.94 -2.27 1.47
N LEU A 29 -8.25 -2.11 1.23
CA LEU A 29 -8.96 -0.87 1.49
C LEU A 29 -9.06 -0.56 2.98
N GLU A 30 -9.11 -1.57 3.84
CA GLU A 30 -9.17 -1.36 5.30
C GLU A 30 -7.84 -0.83 5.82
N ALA A 31 -6.72 -1.44 5.41
CA ALA A 31 -5.39 -0.95 5.74
C ALA A 31 -5.16 0.47 5.18
N GLY A 32 -5.57 0.72 3.94
CA GLY A 32 -5.46 2.05 3.33
C GLY A 32 -6.31 3.11 4.04
N ARG A 33 -7.55 2.77 4.46
CA ARG A 33 -8.38 3.64 5.28
C ARG A 33 -7.72 3.94 6.61
N LYS A 34 -7.16 2.93 7.28
CA LYS A 34 -6.46 3.11 8.55
C LYS A 34 -5.22 4.02 8.42
N ILE A 35 -4.46 3.87 7.34
CA ILE A 35 -3.34 4.80 7.07
C ILE A 35 -3.86 6.21 6.88
N PHE A 36 -4.94 6.38 6.11
CA PHE A 36 -5.55 7.67 5.84
C PHE A 36 -6.07 8.37 7.12
N THR A 37 -6.67 7.62 8.06
CA THR A 37 -7.35 8.18 9.23
C THR A 37 -6.50 8.19 10.50
N GLU A 38 -5.54 7.28 10.65
CA GLU A 38 -4.90 7.01 11.94
C GLU A 38 -3.37 6.97 11.90
N THR A 39 -2.77 6.16 11.03
CA THR A 39 -1.33 5.82 11.17
C THR A 39 -0.38 6.72 10.39
N SER A 40 -0.88 7.51 9.43
CA SER A 40 -0.07 8.58 8.82
C SER A 40 0.05 9.76 9.78
N GLU A 41 1.22 10.41 9.80
CA GLU A 41 1.49 11.55 10.68
C GLU A 41 2.02 12.74 9.86
N PRO A 42 1.23 13.82 9.67
CA PRO A 42 -0.17 13.97 10.12
C PRO A 42 -1.15 13.07 9.36
N ALA A 43 -2.25 12.70 10.00
CA ALA A 43 -3.28 11.89 9.37
C ALA A 43 -3.87 12.62 8.16
N CYS A 44 -4.01 11.91 7.03
CA CYS A 44 -4.52 12.46 5.78
C CYS A 44 -5.89 13.13 5.95
N ALA A 45 -6.76 12.50 6.77
CA ALA A 45 -8.11 12.96 7.10
C ALA A 45 -8.17 14.34 7.78
N ILE A 46 -7.09 14.80 8.42
CA ILE A 46 -7.02 16.13 9.03
C ILE A 46 -7.06 17.22 7.95
N CYS A 47 -6.41 16.96 6.82
CA CYS A 47 -6.25 17.95 5.76
C CYS A 47 -7.25 17.77 4.63
N HIS A 48 -7.63 16.53 4.30
CA HIS A 48 -8.42 16.22 3.12
C HIS A 48 -9.82 15.71 3.46
N ALA A 49 -10.80 16.15 2.67
CA ALA A 49 -12.13 15.55 2.67
C ALA A 49 -12.14 14.28 1.78
N LEU A 50 -12.74 13.22 2.32
CA LEU A 50 -12.92 11.93 1.66
C LEU A 50 -14.08 11.19 2.31
N ALA A 51 -15.19 11.00 1.59
CA ALA A 51 -16.45 10.49 2.13
C ALA A 51 -16.32 9.08 2.73
N ASP A 52 -15.59 8.17 2.08
CA ASP A 52 -15.37 6.79 2.56
C ASP A 52 -14.67 6.74 3.94
N ALA A 53 -13.76 7.69 4.17
CA ALA A 53 -13.06 7.86 5.45
C ALA A 53 -13.85 8.70 6.46
N GLU A 54 -15.07 9.15 6.12
CA GLU A 54 -15.85 10.14 6.89
C GLU A 54 -15.05 11.42 7.19
N ALA A 55 -14.09 11.75 6.32
CA ALA A 55 -13.16 12.86 6.51
C ALA A 55 -13.70 14.13 5.86
N VAL A 56 -13.55 15.25 6.57
CA VAL A 56 -14.07 16.57 6.18
C VAL A 56 -12.99 17.65 6.18
N GLY A 57 -11.71 17.27 6.01
CA GLY A 57 -10.61 18.21 5.99
C GLY A 57 -10.70 19.24 4.85
N GLU A 58 -10.34 20.49 5.15
CA GLU A 58 -10.48 21.63 4.22
C GLU A 58 -9.13 22.31 3.88
N VAL A 59 -8.02 21.81 4.41
CA VAL A 59 -6.67 22.36 4.16
C VAL A 59 -6.19 21.96 2.77
N GLY A 60 -6.37 20.68 2.43
CA GLY A 60 -6.13 20.11 1.12
C GLY A 60 -7.40 20.07 0.28
N PRO A 61 -7.29 19.76 -1.02
CA PRO A 61 -8.45 19.55 -1.87
C PRO A 61 -9.33 18.40 -1.37
N ASN A 62 -10.64 18.53 -1.61
CA ASN A 62 -11.58 17.43 -1.47
C ASN A 62 -11.27 16.33 -2.51
N LEU A 63 -10.97 15.12 -2.03
CA LEU A 63 -10.50 14.02 -2.88
C LEU A 63 -11.64 13.37 -3.67
N ASP A 64 -12.87 13.39 -3.16
CA ASP A 64 -14.08 12.93 -3.88
C ASP A 64 -14.36 13.79 -5.12
N GLN A 65 -14.04 15.09 -5.05
CA GLN A 65 -14.18 16.03 -6.16
C GLN A 65 -12.98 15.98 -7.10
N LEU A 66 -11.76 15.92 -6.56
CA LEU A 66 -10.53 15.93 -7.34
C LEU A 66 -10.34 14.64 -8.15
N LYS A 67 -10.77 13.49 -7.59
CA LYS A 67 -10.66 12.16 -8.18
C LYS A 67 -9.26 11.86 -8.76
N PRO A 68 -8.19 11.97 -7.94
CA PRO A 68 -6.85 11.73 -8.41
C PRO A 68 -6.66 10.27 -8.86
N THR A 69 -5.77 10.07 -9.83
CA THR A 69 -5.30 8.75 -10.23
C THR A 69 -4.34 8.18 -9.19
N LEU A 70 -4.14 6.86 -9.19
CA LEU A 70 -3.18 6.18 -8.30
C LEU A 70 -1.78 6.81 -8.36
N GLU A 71 -1.29 7.09 -9.57
CA GLU A 71 0.05 7.68 -9.77
C GLU A 71 0.13 9.10 -9.21
N GLN A 72 -0.93 9.89 -9.32
CA GLN A 72 -1.00 11.23 -8.74
C GLN A 72 -0.99 11.18 -7.22
N VAL A 73 -1.76 10.28 -6.60
CA VAL A 73 -1.77 10.11 -5.14
C VAL A 73 -0.38 9.66 -4.67
N ARG A 74 0.19 8.63 -5.31
CA ARG A 74 1.52 8.12 -4.95
C ARG A 74 2.57 9.23 -5.03
N ALA A 75 2.63 9.97 -6.14
CA ALA A 75 3.59 11.05 -6.29
C ALA A 75 3.43 12.14 -5.21
N ALA A 76 2.19 12.53 -4.91
CA ALA A 76 1.91 13.55 -3.89
C ALA A 76 2.27 13.07 -2.47
N VAL A 77 1.95 11.83 -2.12
CA VAL A 77 2.28 11.24 -0.81
C VAL A 77 3.80 11.06 -0.67
N THR A 78 4.47 10.54 -1.70
CA THR A 78 5.93 10.34 -1.68
C THR A 78 6.68 11.65 -1.56
N SER A 79 6.40 12.63 -2.42
CA SER A 79 7.22 13.84 -2.55
C SER A 79 6.68 15.07 -1.83
N GLY A 80 5.44 15.03 -1.35
CA GLY A 80 4.73 16.20 -0.86
C GLY A 80 4.36 17.17 -1.99
N ILE A 81 3.47 18.12 -1.68
CA ILE A 81 3.09 19.18 -2.61
C ILE A 81 2.56 20.42 -1.85
N GLY A 82 3.21 21.56 -2.05
CA GLY A 82 2.84 22.81 -1.37
C GLY A 82 2.98 22.69 0.15
N VAL A 83 1.86 22.74 0.87
CA VAL A 83 1.81 22.58 2.33
C VAL A 83 1.73 21.11 2.77
N MET A 84 1.43 20.19 1.85
CA MET A 84 1.39 18.76 2.13
C MET A 84 2.84 18.23 2.26
N PRO A 85 3.23 17.65 3.41
CA PRO A 85 4.57 17.14 3.61
C PRO A 85 4.85 15.91 2.75
N ALA A 86 6.14 15.59 2.56
CA ALA A 86 6.56 14.32 1.98
C ALA A 86 6.50 13.22 3.04
N PHE A 87 5.86 12.09 2.72
CA PHE A 87 5.74 10.95 3.64
C PHE A 87 6.80 9.88 3.39
N SER A 88 7.63 10.00 2.35
CA SER A 88 8.72 9.03 2.09
C SER A 88 9.77 8.95 3.21
N GLU A 89 9.81 9.95 4.10
CA GLU A 89 10.72 9.96 5.25
C GLU A 89 10.12 9.29 6.50
N THR A 90 8.80 9.11 6.54
CA THR A 90 8.07 8.64 7.73
C THR A 90 7.27 7.35 7.49
N MET A 91 6.99 7.02 6.23
CA MET A 91 6.23 5.84 5.82
C MET A 91 7.05 4.96 4.87
N SER A 92 6.81 3.66 4.92
CA SER A 92 7.38 2.71 3.96
C SER A 92 6.73 2.83 2.57
N GLU A 93 7.42 2.34 1.54
CA GLU A 93 6.89 2.29 0.17
C GLU A 93 5.58 1.50 0.08
N GLU A 94 5.44 0.45 0.89
CA GLU A 94 4.23 -0.39 0.96
C GLU A 94 3.05 0.37 1.58
N GLU A 95 3.27 1.14 2.64
CA GLU A 95 2.22 1.98 3.24
C GLU A 95 1.78 3.09 2.28
N ILE A 96 2.73 3.71 1.58
CA ILE A 96 2.45 4.72 0.56
C ILE A 96 1.63 4.11 -0.59
N GLU A 97 2.01 2.91 -1.04
CA GLU A 97 1.25 2.21 -2.07
C GLU A 97 -0.17 1.89 -1.61
N THR A 98 -0.31 1.37 -0.40
CA THR A 98 -1.58 0.95 0.20
C THR A 98 -2.56 2.13 0.30
N VAL A 99 -2.13 3.26 0.86
CA VAL A 99 -3.00 4.45 0.96
C VAL A 99 -3.31 5.04 -0.42
N SER A 100 -2.37 4.98 -1.36
CA SER A 100 -2.57 5.49 -2.71
C SER A 100 -3.60 4.67 -3.49
N GLN A 101 -3.56 3.34 -3.35
CA GLN A 101 -4.55 2.43 -3.91
C GLN A 101 -5.93 2.64 -3.31
N TYR A 102 -6.00 2.77 -1.99
CA TYR A 102 -7.25 3.06 -1.27
C TYR A 102 -7.89 4.36 -1.78
N VAL A 103 -7.18 5.49 -1.74
CA VAL A 103 -7.71 6.79 -2.19
C VAL A 103 -8.18 6.70 -3.65
N ALA A 104 -7.37 6.13 -4.54
CA ALA A 104 -7.71 6.00 -5.95
C ALA A 104 -8.86 5.02 -6.22
N ALA A 105 -9.13 4.07 -5.32
CA ALA A 105 -10.25 3.12 -5.44
C ALA A 105 -11.56 3.78 -5.01
N VAL A 106 -11.59 4.41 -3.85
CA VAL A 106 -12.85 4.93 -3.26
C VAL A 106 -13.37 6.18 -3.98
N VAL A 107 -12.49 7.00 -4.57
CA VAL A 107 -12.92 8.17 -5.37
C VAL A 107 -13.48 7.80 -6.75
N LYS A 108 -13.26 6.55 -7.21
CA LYS A 108 -13.85 6.02 -8.45
C LYS A 108 -15.25 5.46 -8.24
N ASP A 109 -15.56 4.97 -7.05
CA ASP A 109 -16.83 4.32 -6.72
C ASP A 109 -17.35 4.78 -5.34
N PRO A 110 -17.89 6.01 -5.23
CA PRO A 110 -18.28 6.63 -3.96
C PRO A 110 -19.54 6.00 -3.32
N GLY A 111 -19.84 4.72 -3.58
CA GLY A 111 -21.17 4.15 -3.35
C GLY A 111 -21.23 2.67 -2.98
N LYS A 112 -20.19 2.10 -2.36
CA LYS A 112 -20.31 0.78 -1.70
C LYS A 112 -20.25 0.92 -0.20
N GLU A 113 -21.42 1.22 0.35
CA GLU A 113 -21.82 0.92 1.73
C GLU A 113 -21.86 -0.61 1.98
#